data_AF-A0A0F4TLI1-F1
#
_entry.id   AF-A0A0F4TLI1-F1
#
_cell.length_a   1.000
_cell.length_b   1.000
_cell.length_c   1.000
_cell.angle_alpha   90.00
_cell.angle_beta   90.00
_cell.angle_gamma   90.00
#
_symmetry.space_group_name_H-M   'P 1'
#
loop_
_entity.id
_entity.type
_entity.pdbx_description
1 polymer ?
#
loop_
_entity_poly.entity_id
_entity_poly.type
_entity_poly.pdbx_seq_one_letter_code
_entity_poly.pdbx_strand_id
1 'polypeptide(L)' 'MGAVSKVCPFCAETIKAAAIKCMHCGEALDRGRKKLKPRGSAIGALLWLIIFFPIGIIYILSRRWS' A
#
# COMPACT_ATOMS: atom_id res chain seq x y z
N MET A 1 27.14 -7.67 18.42
CA MET A 1 25.70 -7.47 18.14
C MET A 1 25.07 -8.85 18.01
N GLY A 2 24.46 -9.36 19.08
CA GLY A 2 23.98 -10.74 19.15
C GLY A 2 22.84 -10.97 18.15
N ALA A 3 23.04 -11.90 17.22
CA ALA A 3 21.97 -12.42 16.38
C ALA A 3 21.03 -13.24 17.28
N VAL A 4 19.97 -12.61 17.80
CA VAL A 4 18.89 -13.33 18.47
C VAL A 4 18.30 -14.27 17.43
N SER A 5 18.28 -15.56 17.70
CA SER A 5 17.58 -16.59 16.93
C SER A 5 16.24 -16.91 17.60
N LYS A 6 15.25 -17.35 16.83
CA LYS A 6 13.94 -17.79 17.32
C LYS A 6 13.56 -19.09 16.64
N VAL A 7 12.74 -19.90 17.30
CA VAL A 7 12.17 -21.10 16.69
C VAL A 7 10.96 -20.70 15.83
N CYS A 8 10.87 -21.26 14.63
CA CYS A 8 9.71 -21.09 13.77
C CYS A 8 8.51 -21.87 14.35
N PRO A 9 7.35 -21.23 14.58
CA PRO A 9 6.16 -21.91 15.11
C PRO A 9 5.54 -22.93 14.14
N PHE A 10 5.89 -22.89 12.85
CA PHE A 10 5.30 -23.76 11.82
C PHE A 10 6.10 -25.03 11.56
N CYS A 11 7.43 -24.95 11.64
CA CYS A 11 8.31 -26.07 11.30
C CYS A 11 9.33 -26.42 12.40
N ALA A 12 9.23 -25.79 13.57
CA ALA A 12 10.12 -25.98 14.72
C ALA A 12 11.62 -25.74 14.46
N GLU A 13 11.97 -25.17 13.32
CA GLU A 13 13.36 -24.96 12.92
C GLU A 13 13.91 -23.61 13.43
N THR A 14 15.23 -23.54 13.64
CA THR A 14 15.87 -22.33 14.15
C THR A 14 16.10 -21.30 13.04
N ILE A 15 15.56 -20.11 13.20
CA ILE A 15 15.64 -19.01 12.23
C ILE A 15 16.15 -17.72 12.88
N LYS A 16 16.60 -16.77 12.07
CA LYS A 16 17.01 -15.44 12.54
C LYS A 16 15.79 -14.73 13.17
N ALA A 17 15.93 -14.07 14.32
CA ALA A 17 14.80 -13.38 14.95
C ALA A 17 14.23 -12.26 14.07
N ALA A 18 15.09 -11.64 13.25
CA ALA A 18 14.72 -10.65 12.26
C ALA A 18 14.11 -11.23 10.97
N ALA A 19 14.00 -12.57 10.84
CA ALA A 19 13.41 -13.19 9.66
C ALA A 19 11.91 -12.87 9.58
N ILE A 20 11.51 -12.32 8.41
CA ILE A 20 10.13 -12.05 8.00
C ILE A 20 9.49 -13.31 7.40
N LYS A 21 10.29 -14.20 6.80
CA LYS A 21 9.85 -15.46 6.20
C LYS A 21 10.77 -16.59 6.66
N CYS A 22 10.21 -17.75 6.98
CA CYS A 22 11.02 -18.93 7.28
C CYS A 22 11.66 -19.47 5.99
N MET A 23 12.97 -19.74 6.02
CA MET A 23 13.69 -20.31 4.88
C MET A 23 13.49 -21.82 4.72
N HIS A 24 12.98 -22.51 5.75
CA HIS A 24 12.75 -23.95 5.72
C HIS A 24 11.33 -24.29 5.23
N CYS A 25 10.30 -23.67 5.81
CA CYS A 25 8.90 -23.93 5.42
C CYS A 25 8.28 -22.87 4.51
N GLY A 26 8.92 -21.70 4.35
CA GLY A 26 8.37 -20.62 3.52
C GLY A 26 7.20 -19.85 4.13
N GLU A 27 6.79 -20.14 5.36
CA GLU A 27 5.73 -19.40 6.06
C GLU A 27 6.16 -17.96 6.41
N ALA A 28 5.19 -17.04 6.37
CA ALA A 28 5.40 -15.65 6.70
C ALA A 28 5.33 -15.45 8.22
N LEU A 29 6.44 -15.03 8.81
CA LEU A 29 6.59 -14.74 10.23
C LEU A 29 6.56 -13.23 10.47
N ASP A 30 5.57 -12.56 9.86
CA ASP A 30 5.47 -11.11 9.82
C ASP A 30 5.33 -10.54 11.24
N ARG A 31 6.46 -10.11 11.80
CA ARG A 31 6.50 -9.32 13.04
C ARG A 31 6.30 -7.85 12.68
N GLY A 32 5.08 -7.50 12.29
CA GLY A 32 4.50 -6.18 12.53
C GLY A 32 5.25 -4.99 11.93
N ARG A 33 5.79 -5.10 10.71
CA ARG A 33 6.18 -3.89 9.97
C ARG A 33 4.91 -3.26 9.41
N LYS A 34 4.16 -2.54 10.26
CA LYS A 34 3.01 -1.73 9.82
C LYS A 34 3.50 -0.83 8.68
N LYS A 35 3.13 -1.17 7.45
CA LYS A 35 3.33 -0.30 6.29
C LYS A 35 2.50 0.95 6.57
N LEU A 36 3.18 2.03 6.98
CA LEU A 36 2.56 3.34 7.11
C LEU A 36 1.99 3.68 5.73
N LYS A 37 0.67 3.57 5.59
CA LYS A 37 -0.05 3.86 4.36
C LYS A 37 0.19 5.35 4.05
N PRO A 38 0.80 5.71 2.91
CA PRO A 38 0.93 7.12 2.54
C PRO A 38 -0.48 7.70 2.42
N ARG A 39 -0.76 8.73 3.20
CA ARG A 39 -2.04 9.44 3.23
C ARG A 39 -2.16 10.18 1.89
N GLY A 40 -2.80 9.53 0.92
CA GLY A 40 -3.03 10.06 -0.42
C GLY A 40 -3.63 11.46 -0.33
N SER A 41 -2.93 12.42 -0.92
CA SER A 41 -3.29 13.83 -0.86
C SER A 41 -4.54 14.09 -1.70
N ALA A 42 -5.57 14.71 -1.09
CA ALA A 42 -6.83 15.08 -1.72
C ALA A 42 -6.68 16.03 -2.93
N ILE A 43 -5.46 16.53 -3.16
CA ILE A 43 -5.08 17.34 -4.32
C ILE A 43 -5.41 16.62 -5.64
N GLY A 44 -5.22 15.30 -5.72
CA GLY A 44 -5.54 14.54 -6.94
C GLY A 44 -7.03 14.60 -7.29
N ALA A 45 -7.92 14.53 -6.30
CA ALA A 45 -9.35 14.64 -6.50
C ALA A 45 -9.77 16.08 -6.82
N LEU A 46 -9.16 17.08 -6.18
CA LEU A 46 -9.41 18.50 -6.46
C LEU A 46 -9.00 18.90 -7.87
N LEU A 47 -7.82 18.47 -8.35
CA LEU A 47 -7.38 18.72 -9.73
C LEU A 47 -8.34 18.11 -10.75
N TRP A 48 -8.86 16.91 -10.48
CA TRP A 48 -9.81 16.26 -11.37
C TRP A 48 -11.15 17.00 -11.43
N LEU A 49 -11.67 17.44 -10.28
CA LEU A 49 -12.92 18.21 -10.21
C LEU A 49 -12.79 19.60 -10.86
N ILE A 50 -11.66 20.28 -10.74
CA ILE A 50 -11.49 21.62 -11.31
C ILE A 50 -11.24 21.58 -12.82
N ILE A 51 -10.65 20.52 -13.37
CA ILE A 51 -10.32 20.44 -14.80
C ILE A 51 -11.44 19.74 -15.59
N PHE A 52 -11.88 18.56 -15.18
CA PHE A 52 -12.85 17.78 -15.96
C PHE A 52 -14.28 18.30 -15.84
N PHE A 53 -14.67 18.82 -14.67
CA PHE A 53 -16.03 19.27 -14.42
C PHE A 53 -16.43 20.51 -15.25
N PRO A 54 -15.63 21.59 -15.32
CA PRO A 54 -16.01 22.73 -16.15
C PRO A 54 -15.88 22.45 -17.65
N ILE A 55 -14.90 21.65 -18.10
CA ILE A 55 -14.78 21.26 -19.51
C ILE A 55 -16.02 20.48 -19.96
N GLY A 56 -16.52 19.56 -19.12
CA GLY A 56 -17.75 18.82 -19.38
C GLY A 56 -18.99 19.72 -19.43
N ILE A 57 -19.13 20.66 -18.49
CA ILE A 57 -20.25 21.62 -18.46
C ILE A 57 -20.21 22.52 -19.71
N ILE A 58 -19.04 23.08 -20.04
CA ILE A 58 -18.85 23.93 -21.22
C ILE A 58 -19.18 23.15 -22.49
N TYR A 59 -18.76 21.90 -22.60
CA TYR A 59 -19.06 21.03 -23.74
C TYR A 59 -20.56 20.74 -23.90
N ILE A 60 -21.28 20.54 -22.80
CA ILE A 60 -22.73 20.30 -22.83
C ILE A 60 -23.47 21.57 -23.23
N LEU A 61 -23.03 22.73 -22.72
CA LEU A 61 -23.65 24.02 -23.04
C LEU A 61 -23.35 24.46 -24.48
N SER A 62 -22.15 24.22 -25.00
CA SER A 62 -21.80 24.55 -26.39
C SER A 62 -22.60 23.71 -27.39
N ARG A 63 -22.97 22.47 -27.05
CA ARG A 63 -23.88 21.64 -27.85
C ARG A 63 -25.36 22.04 -27.78
N ARG A 64 -25.77 22.86 -26.81
CA ARG A 64 -27.16 23.34 -26.69
C ARG A 64 -27.41 24.57 -27.56
N TRP A 65 -26.36 25.22 -28.04
CA TRP A 65 -26.40 26.52 -28.72
C TRP A 65 -26.03 26.46 -30.22
N SER A 66 -25.93 25.26 -30.80
CA SER A 66 -25.81 24.99 -32.25
C SER A 66 -26.90 24.04 -32.70
#